data_AF-A0AAU1F689-F1
#
_entry.id   AF-A0AAU1F689-F1
#
_cell.length_a   1.000
_cell.length_b   1.000
_cell.length_c   1.000
_cell.angle_alpha   90.00
_cell.angle_beta   90.00
_cell.angle_gamma   90.00
#
_symmetry.space_group_name_H-M   'P 1'
#
loop_
_entity.id
_entity.type
_entity.pdbx_description
1 polymer ?
#
loop_
_entity_poly.entity_id
_entity_poly.type
_entity_poly.pdbx_seq_one_letter_code
_entity_poly.pdbx_strand_id
1 'polypeptide(L)'
;MVLLGHHTVVTHRPGPSRRTLFLALASAVAVLVAGCWFVIQRHNERPPWAEDISYESGYVQGRRVRMYDPTGQEVRKLLAGGCAEIRSAGWGGRKATYDPGLWVDGCLDGAAGRRPLRQGLFH
;
A
#
# COMPACT_ATOMS: atom_id res chain seq x y z
N MET A 1 -8.10 67.68 -39.41
CA MET A 1 -8.74 66.35 -39.29
C MET A 1 -7.64 65.32 -39.49
N VAL A 2 -7.11 64.74 -38.41
CA VAL A 2 -5.99 63.80 -38.46
C VAL A 2 -6.54 62.41 -38.19
N LEU A 3 -6.49 61.53 -39.18
CA LEU A 3 -6.85 60.11 -39.07
C LEU A 3 -5.78 59.39 -38.25
N LEU A 4 -6.08 59.12 -36.97
CA LEU A 4 -5.29 58.22 -36.13
C LEU A 4 -5.56 56.78 -36.60
N GLY A 5 -4.61 56.22 -37.37
CA GLY A 5 -4.61 54.82 -37.74
C GLY A 5 -4.43 53.94 -36.51
N HIS A 6 -5.42 53.10 -36.22
CA HIS A 6 -5.27 52.00 -35.26
C HIS A 6 -4.34 50.94 -35.85
N HIS A 7 -3.06 51.02 -35.51
CA HIS A 7 -2.14 49.91 -35.70
C HIS A 7 -2.42 48.86 -34.63
N THR A 8 -3.14 47.80 -34.99
CA THR A 8 -3.19 46.58 -34.19
C THR A 8 -1.82 45.94 -34.23
N VAL A 9 -0.99 46.22 -33.22
CA VAL A 9 0.26 45.49 -33.00
C VAL A 9 -0.13 44.07 -32.59
N VAL A 10 -0.22 43.17 -33.58
CA VAL A 10 -0.25 41.73 -33.34
C VAL A 10 1.11 41.36 -32.77
N THR A 11 1.25 41.38 -31.45
CA THR A 11 2.45 40.88 -30.79
C THR A 11 2.49 39.37 -30.96
N HIS A 12 3.15 38.88 -32.01
CA HIS A 12 3.54 37.49 -32.10
C HIS A 12 4.59 37.25 -31.00
N ARG A 13 4.18 36.73 -29.85
CA ARG A 13 5.14 36.22 -28.86
C ARG A 13 5.73 34.94 -29.43
N PRO A 14 7.04 34.89 -29.74
CA PRO A 14 7.66 33.62 -30.10
C PRO A 14 7.48 32.66 -28.92
N GLY A 15 7.00 31.46 -29.20
CA GLY A 15 6.87 30.40 -28.20
C GLY A 15 8.22 30.08 -27.55
N PRO A 16 8.24 29.44 -26.37
CA PRO A 16 9.47 29.08 -25.70
C PRO A 16 10.36 28.24 -26.62
N SER A 17 11.67 28.48 -26.56
CA SER A 17 12.63 27.72 -27.36
C SER A 17 12.52 26.22 -27.03
N ARG A 18 12.84 25.34 -28.01
CA ARG A 18 12.85 23.88 -27.77
C ARG A 18 13.70 23.52 -26.55
N ARG A 19 14.82 24.20 -26.33
CA ARG A 19 15.68 24.01 -25.15
C ARG A 19 14.96 24.35 -23.84
N THR A 20 14.26 25.48 -23.79
CA THR A 20 13.47 25.88 -22.62
C THR A 20 12.37 24.88 -22.32
N LEU A 21 11.71 24.36 -23.36
CA LEU A 21 10.67 23.34 -23.22
C LEU A 21 11.24 22.02 -22.67
N PHE A 22 12.37 21.55 -23.20
CA PHE A 22 13.03 20.34 -22.69
C PHE A 22 13.50 20.50 -21.24
N LEU A 23 14.05 21.66 -20.88
CA LEU A 23 14.46 21.94 -19.49
C LEU A 23 13.26 21.97 -18.54
N ALA A 24 12.16 22.62 -18.95
CA ALA A 24 10.92 22.62 -18.17
C ALA A 24 10.39 21.20 -17.98
N LEU A 25 10.34 20.40 -19.04
CA LEU A 25 9.88 19.00 -18.97
C LEU A 25 10.79 18.14 -18.08
N ALA A 26 12.11 18.26 -18.24
CA ALA A 26 13.08 17.56 -17.40
C ALA A 26 12.93 17.95 -15.92
N SER A 27 12.72 19.24 -15.62
CA SER A 27 12.48 19.71 -14.26
C SER A 27 11.19 19.15 -13.66
N ALA A 28 10.11 19.09 -14.46
CA ALA A 28 8.84 18.52 -14.02
C ALA A 28 8.98 17.02 -13.72
N VAL A 29 9.66 16.28 -14.60
CA VAL A 29 9.94 14.85 -14.40
C VAL A 29 10.80 14.64 -13.15
N ALA A 30 11.85 15.45 -12.95
CA ALA A 30 12.70 15.35 -11.76
C ALA A 30 11.91 15.56 -10.46
N VAL A 31 11.01 16.55 -10.41
CA VAL A 31 10.14 16.79 -9.25
C VAL A 31 9.20 15.62 -9.01
N LEU A 32 8.60 15.06 -10.07
CA LEU A 32 7.71 13.89 -9.95
C LEU A 32 8.46 12.66 -9.43
N VAL A 33 9.64 12.37 -9.98
CA VAL A 33 10.46 11.24 -9.55
C VAL A 33 10.89 11.41 -8.09
N ALA A 34 11.33 12.61 -7.69
CA ALA A 34 11.69 12.90 -6.30
C ALA A 34 10.49 12.76 -5.35
N GLY A 35 9.31 13.23 -5.75
CA GLY A 35 8.07 13.07 -5.00
C GLY A 35 7.67 11.60 -4.82
N CYS A 36 7.69 10.82 -5.91
CA CYS A 36 7.42 9.38 -5.85
C CYS A 36 8.42 8.65 -4.96
N TRP A 37 9.72 8.96 -5.08
CA TRP A 37 10.76 8.38 -4.23
C TRP A 37 10.53 8.67 -2.75
N PHE A 38 10.16 9.91 -2.40
CA PHE A 38 9.85 10.29 -1.03
C PHE A 38 8.66 9.51 -0.45
N VAL A 39 7.59 9.36 -1.24
CA VAL A 39 6.42 8.56 -0.84
C VAL A 39 6.80 7.10 -0.60
N ILE A 40 7.61 6.52 -1.49
CA ILE A 40 8.12 5.16 -1.34
C ILE A 40 8.95 5.05 -0.06
N GLN A 41 9.95 5.91 0.14
CA GLN A 41 10.78 5.89 1.36
C GLN A 41 9.94 5.95 2.64
N ARG A 42 8.90 6.78 2.66
CA ARG A 42 8.04 6.96 3.83
C ARG A 42 7.13 5.77 4.12
N HIS A 43 6.64 5.08 3.08
CA HIS A 43 5.56 4.09 3.21
C HIS A 43 5.95 2.66 2.80
N ASN A 44 7.14 2.44 2.26
CA ASN A 44 7.58 1.12 1.81
C ASN A 44 7.75 0.14 3.00
N GLU A 45 8.26 0.65 4.12
CA GLU A 45 8.41 -0.17 5.33
C GLU A 45 7.09 -0.33 6.07
N ARG A 46 6.26 0.70 6.19
CA ARG A 46 4.94 0.58 6.83
C ARG A 46 3.90 1.35 6.01
N PRO A 47 3.21 0.68 5.06
CA PRO A 47 2.17 1.34 4.29
C PRO A 47 1.01 1.78 5.21
N PRO A 48 0.21 2.77 4.81
CA PRO A 48 -0.92 3.21 5.62
C PRO A 48 -1.99 2.10 5.84
N TRP A 49 -2.01 1.07 4.99
CA TRP A 49 -2.84 -0.14 5.13
C TRP A 49 -2.08 -1.34 5.74
N ALA A 50 -1.00 -1.09 6.48
CA ALA A 50 -0.15 -2.16 7.05
C ALA A 50 -0.88 -3.05 8.08
N GLU A 51 -1.87 -2.50 8.78
CA GLU A 51 -2.72 -3.25 9.71
C GLU A 51 -3.56 -4.30 8.97
N ASP A 52 -4.10 -3.94 7.81
CA ASP A 52 -4.90 -4.83 6.97
C ASP A 52 -4.04 -5.97 6.43
N ILE A 53 -2.82 -5.66 6.00
CA ILE A 53 -1.83 -6.67 5.61
C ILE A 53 -1.55 -7.64 6.76
N SER A 54 -1.43 -7.13 7.99
CA SER A 54 -1.14 -7.95 9.18
C SER A 54 -2.28 -8.92 9.44
N TYR A 55 -3.51 -8.41 9.51
CA TYR A 55 -4.71 -9.22 9.71
C TYR A 55 -4.90 -10.25 8.59
N GLU A 56 -4.88 -9.82 7.33
CA GLU A 56 -5.12 -10.70 6.18
C GLU A 56 -4.08 -11.81 6.08
N SER A 57 -2.80 -11.49 6.33
CA SER A 57 -1.74 -12.50 6.28
C SER A 57 -1.90 -13.56 7.39
N GLY A 58 -2.33 -13.16 8.59
CA GLY A 58 -2.73 -14.07 9.65
C GLY A 58 -3.93 -14.93 9.24
N TYR A 59 -4.98 -14.30 8.71
CA TYR A 59 -6.19 -14.98 8.25
C TYR A 59 -5.93 -16.05 7.20
N VAL A 60 -5.09 -15.75 6.20
CA VAL A 60 -4.69 -16.73 5.18
C VAL A 60 -3.95 -17.91 5.81
N GLN A 61 -3.07 -17.67 6.78
CA GLN A 61 -2.34 -18.73 7.48
C GLN A 61 -3.29 -19.67 8.24
N GLY A 62 -4.18 -19.12 9.07
CA GLY A 62 -5.14 -19.91 9.84
C GLY A 62 -6.12 -20.67 8.93
N ARG A 63 -6.63 -20.01 7.89
CA ARG A 63 -7.55 -20.63 6.91
C ARG A 63 -6.87 -21.74 6.12
N ARG A 64 -5.59 -21.59 5.79
CA ARG A 64 -4.80 -22.64 5.13
C ARG A 64 -4.70 -23.88 6.00
N VAL A 65 -4.34 -23.73 7.27
CA VAL A 65 -4.26 -24.88 8.20
C VAL A 65 -5.61 -25.56 8.32
N ARG A 66 -6.70 -24.79 8.49
CA ARG A 66 -8.06 -25.35 8.50
C ARG A 66 -8.41 -26.14 7.24
N MET A 67 -8.07 -25.62 6.07
CA MET A 67 -8.37 -26.28 4.79
C MET A 67 -7.62 -27.61 4.63
N TYR A 68 -6.41 -27.72 5.19
CA TYR A 68 -5.57 -28.91 5.08
C TYR A 68 -5.59 -29.81 6.33
N ASP A 69 -6.44 -29.52 7.32
CA ASP A 69 -6.58 -30.31 8.54
C ASP A 69 -7.92 -31.08 8.56
N PRO A 70 -7.97 -32.28 7.96
CA PRO A 70 -9.18 -33.10 7.94
C PRO A 70 -9.57 -33.62 9.33
N THR A 71 -8.65 -33.60 10.30
CA THR A 71 -8.86 -34.15 11.66
C THR A 71 -9.30 -33.09 12.68
N GLY A 72 -9.12 -31.81 12.34
CA GLY A 72 -9.31 -30.67 13.23
C GLY A 72 -8.30 -30.60 14.38
N GLN A 73 -7.26 -31.44 14.41
CA GLN A 73 -6.26 -31.43 15.48
C GLN A 73 -5.39 -30.18 15.44
N GLU A 74 -4.92 -29.79 14.26
CA GLU A 74 -4.07 -28.61 14.06
C GLU A 74 -4.87 -27.32 14.27
N VAL A 75 -6.14 -27.29 13.83
CA VAL A 75 -7.05 -26.17 14.11
C VAL A 75 -7.26 -25.99 15.61
N ARG A 76 -7.46 -27.07 16.38
CA ARG A 76 -7.59 -26.98 17.84
C ARG A 76 -6.32 -26.44 18.49
N LYS A 77 -5.14 -26.87 18.05
CA LYS A 77 -3.86 -26.34 18.53
C LYS A 77 -3.71 -24.84 18.25
N LEU A 78 -4.06 -24.40 17.03
CA LEU A 78 -4.04 -22.98 16.67
C LEU A 78 -4.93 -22.14 17.58
N LEU A 79 -6.17 -22.59 17.80
CA LEU A 79 -7.14 -21.90 18.65
C LEU A 79 -6.76 -21.91 20.14
N ALA A 80 -6.03 -22.93 20.58
CA ALA A 80 -5.54 -23.05 21.95
C ALA A 80 -4.30 -22.17 22.26
N GLY A 81 -3.84 -21.34 21.31
CA GLY A 81 -2.69 -20.46 21.49
C GLY A 81 -1.62 -20.61 20.41
N GLY A 82 -1.71 -21.61 19.54
CA GLY A 82 -0.72 -21.86 18.49
C GLY A 82 -0.54 -20.69 17.53
N CYS A 83 -1.57 -19.87 17.27
CA CYS A 83 -1.39 -18.63 16.49
C CYS A 83 -0.39 -17.65 17.16
N ALA A 84 -0.45 -17.48 18.48
CA ALA A 84 0.47 -16.60 19.20
C ALA A 84 1.90 -17.16 19.23
N GLU A 85 2.03 -18.49 19.31
CA GLU A 85 3.32 -19.20 19.25
C GLU A 85 3.98 -19.07 17.88
N ILE A 86 3.24 -19.34 16.80
CA ILE A 86 3.73 -19.21 15.41
C ILE A 86 4.22 -17.78 15.15
N ARG A 87 3.47 -16.78 15.61
CA ARG A 87 3.87 -15.37 15.55
C ARG A 87 5.16 -15.13 16.34
N SER A 88 5.27 -15.64 17.57
CA SER A 88 6.46 -15.47 18.42
C SER A 88 7.72 -16.10 17.80
N ALA A 89 7.55 -17.20 17.09
CA ALA A 89 8.62 -17.89 16.38
C ALA A 89 8.99 -17.22 15.04
N GLY A 90 8.38 -16.08 14.69
CA GLY A 90 8.74 -15.27 13.52
C GLY A 90 8.17 -15.76 12.19
N TRP A 91 7.29 -16.77 12.20
CA TRP A 91 6.77 -17.40 10.98
C TRP A 91 5.73 -16.54 10.23
N GLY A 92 5.19 -15.51 10.88
CA GLY A 92 4.32 -14.53 10.23
C GLY A 92 5.05 -13.62 9.22
N GLY A 93 6.39 -13.67 9.21
CA GLY A 93 7.23 -12.89 8.31
C GLY A 93 7.10 -11.37 8.51
N ARG A 94 7.66 -10.60 7.57
CA ARG A 94 7.64 -9.12 7.60
C ARG A 94 6.24 -8.50 7.58
N LYS A 95 5.22 -9.26 7.18
CA LYS A 95 3.82 -8.80 7.19
C LYS A 95 3.20 -8.83 8.59
N ALA A 96 3.60 -9.79 9.43
CA ALA A 96 3.16 -9.88 10.82
C ALA A 96 3.83 -8.86 11.75
N THR A 97 4.93 -8.23 11.31
CA THR A 97 5.67 -7.28 12.14
C THR A 97 5.05 -5.89 12.20
N TYR A 98 4.08 -5.55 11.34
CA TYR A 98 3.43 -4.24 11.38
C TYR A 98 2.45 -4.13 12.55
N ASP A 99 1.63 -5.16 12.75
CA ASP A 99 0.81 -5.35 13.94
C ASP A 99 0.73 -6.83 14.31
N PRO A 100 1.54 -7.28 15.30
CA PRO A 100 1.57 -8.68 15.70
C PRO A 100 0.27 -9.16 16.36
N GLY A 101 -0.51 -8.25 16.95
CA GLY A 101 -1.80 -8.58 17.56
C GLY A 101 -2.84 -8.87 16.49
N LEU A 102 -2.99 -7.97 15.52
CA LEU A 102 -3.92 -8.15 14.40
C LEU A 102 -3.59 -9.38 13.56
N TRP A 103 -2.31 -9.73 13.42
CA TRP A 103 -1.93 -10.98 12.78
C TRP A 103 -2.47 -12.21 13.51
N VAL A 104 -2.39 -12.23 14.86
CA VAL A 104 -2.93 -13.32 15.68
C VAL A 104 -4.45 -13.37 15.56
N ASP A 105 -5.13 -12.23 15.61
CA ASP A 105 -6.59 -12.15 15.45
C ASP A 105 -7.03 -12.73 14.10
N GLY A 106 -6.35 -12.32 13.02
CA GLY A 106 -6.57 -12.88 11.69
C GLY A 106 -6.37 -14.40 11.66
N CYS A 107 -5.26 -14.89 12.23
CA CYS A 107 -4.98 -16.33 12.30
C CYS A 107 -6.08 -17.10 13.03
N LEU A 108 -6.56 -16.59 14.16
CA LEU A 108 -7.67 -17.19 14.91
C LEU A 108 -8.97 -17.18 14.11
N ASP A 109 -9.29 -16.09 13.41
CA ASP A 109 -10.47 -15.99 12.55
C ASP A 109 -10.43 -17.00 11.40
N GLY A 110 -9.28 -17.11 10.72
CA GLY A 110 -9.07 -18.06 9.64
C GLY A 110 -9.16 -19.51 10.13
N ALA A 111 -8.56 -19.83 11.28
CA ALA A 111 -8.61 -21.15 11.89
C ALA A 111 -10.04 -21.52 12.36
N ALA A 112 -10.76 -20.56 12.94
CA ALA A 112 -12.16 -20.72 13.34
C ALA A 112 -13.12 -20.85 12.15
N GLY A 113 -12.68 -20.46 10.93
CA GLY A 113 -13.54 -20.44 9.74
C GLY A 113 -14.53 -19.27 9.75
N ARG A 114 -14.23 -18.20 10.49
CA ARG A 114 -15.02 -16.97 10.49
C ARG A 114 -14.85 -16.22 9.16
N ARG A 115 -15.79 -15.33 8.85
CA ARG A 115 -15.59 -14.38 7.75
C ARG A 115 -14.52 -13.36 8.16
N PRO A 116 -13.69 -12.89 7.21
CA PRO A 116 -12.66 -11.90 7.51
C PRO A 116 -13.33 -10.57 7.87
N LEU A 117 -12.86 -9.95 8.96
CA LEU A 117 -13.39 -8.70 9.49
C LEU A 117 -12.72 -7.46 8.87
N ARG A 118 -11.48 -7.62 8.38
CA ARG A 118 -10.68 -6.57 7.74
C ARG A 118 -10.10 -7.13 6.45
N GLN A 119 -10.74 -6.83 5.32
CA GLN A 119 -10.31 -7.34 4.02
C GLN A 119 -10.44 -6.25 2.96
N GLY A 120 -9.34 -5.89 2.31
CA GLY A 120 -9.29 -4.82 1.30
C GLY A 120 -8.68 -3.50 1.80
N LEU A 121 -9.02 -2.38 1.15
CA LEU A 121 -8.58 -1.01 1.52
C LEU A 121 -9.70 -0.20 2.20
N PHE A 122 -10.89 -0.79 2.32
CA PHE A 122 -12.13 -0.10 2.74
C PHE A 122 -13.00 -1.08 3.52
N HIS A 123 -12.76 -1.22 4.82
CA HIS A 123 -13.50 -2.09 5.73
C HIS A 123 -13.72 -1.39 7.05
#